data_AF-A0A3P8X6L7-F1
#
_entry.id   AF-A0A3P8X6L7-F1
#
_cell.length_a   1.000
_cell.length_b   1.000
_cell.length_c   1.000
_cell.angle_alpha   90.00
_cell.angle_beta   90.00
_cell.angle_gamma   90.00
#
_symmetry.space_group_name_H-M   'P 1'
#
loop_
_entity.id
_entity.type
_entity.pdbx_description
1 polymer ?
#
loop_
_entity_poly.entity_id
_entity_poly.type
_entity_poly.pdbx_seq_one_letter_code
_entity_poly.pdbx_strand_id
1 'polypeptide(L)'
;MKLQWKSVSAEQEKRNSRLRDYRSLIEKDVNRTDRNNRFYEGIDNPGLALLHDILMTYCMYDFDLGYVQGMSDLLSPILFVMENEVDAFWCFVSFMDQMNFEEQMQGMKTQLVQLSSLLRLLDLTFWNYLESQDSGFLYFCFRWLLIRFKRELSFQDVLRLWEVMWTGLPCENFHLLILRGRSFNSDLICLFFYDLFSTSTSCR
;
A
#
# COMPACT_ATOMS: atom_id res chain seq x y z
N MET A 1 -16.31 -12.31 -14.00
CA MET A 1 -15.91 -10.90 -13.87
C MET A 1 -14.92 -10.48 -14.94
N LYS A 2 -13.79 -11.18 -15.13
CA LYS A 2 -12.76 -10.86 -16.15
C LYS A 2 -13.29 -10.59 -17.58
N LEU A 3 -14.26 -11.39 -18.04
CA LEU A 3 -14.86 -11.19 -19.36
C LEU A 3 -15.56 -9.83 -19.52
N GLN A 4 -16.11 -9.24 -18.44
CA GLN A 4 -16.88 -8.01 -18.52
C GLN A 4 -16.03 -6.83 -19.00
N TRP A 5 -14.79 -6.69 -18.51
CA TRP A 5 -13.89 -5.62 -18.96
C TRP A 5 -13.15 -6.00 -20.25
N LYS A 6 -12.83 -7.29 -20.45
CA LYS A 6 -12.17 -7.76 -21.68
C LYS A 6 -13.06 -7.66 -22.91
N SER A 7 -14.38 -7.72 -22.76
CA SER A 7 -15.34 -7.58 -23.87
C SER A 7 -15.65 -6.13 -24.24
N VAL A 8 -15.12 -5.14 -23.51
CA VAL A 8 -15.38 -3.72 -23.78
C VAL A 8 -14.71 -3.31 -25.09
N SER A 9 -15.49 -2.83 -26.06
CA SER A 9 -14.96 -2.32 -27.32
C SER A 9 -14.28 -0.97 -27.15
N ALA A 10 -13.43 -0.59 -28.11
CA ALA A 10 -12.78 0.72 -28.10
C ALA A 10 -13.80 1.88 -28.10
N GLU A 11 -14.94 1.75 -28.79
CA GLU A 11 -15.99 2.77 -28.76
C GLU A 11 -16.75 2.82 -27.42
N GLN A 12 -16.90 1.69 -26.73
CA GLN A 12 -17.50 1.64 -25.41
C GLN A 12 -16.56 2.27 -24.37
N GLU A 13 -15.27 1.95 -24.43
CA GLU A 13 -14.26 2.52 -23.54
C GLU A 13 -14.13 4.04 -23.70
N LYS A 14 -14.21 4.57 -24.93
CA LYS A 14 -14.23 6.02 -25.17
C LYS A 14 -15.38 6.73 -24.45
N ARG A 15 -16.52 6.06 -24.27
CA ARG A 15 -17.73 6.61 -23.62
C ARG A 15 -17.74 6.41 -22.10
N ASN A 16 -16.89 5.52 -21.57
CA ASN A 16 -16.77 5.28 -20.14
C ASN A 16 -15.48 5.90 -19.62
N SER A 17 -15.55 7.17 -19.20
CA SER A 17 -14.38 7.89 -18.70
C SER A 17 -13.74 7.22 -17.50
N ARG A 18 -14.53 6.77 -16.52
CA ARG A 18 -14.02 6.11 -15.31
C ARG A 18 -13.19 4.88 -15.63
N LEU A 19 -13.73 3.97 -16.45
CA LEU A 19 -13.01 2.74 -16.82
C LEU A 19 -11.71 3.03 -17.57
N ARG A 20 -11.74 3.98 -18.50
CA ARG A 20 -10.55 4.40 -19.24
C ARG A 20 -9.50 5.01 -18.31
N ASP A 21 -9.94 5.83 -17.37
CA ASP A 21 -9.05 6.49 -16.41
C ASP A 21 -8.44 5.46 -15.44
N TYR A 22 -9.22 4.49 -14.94
CA TYR A 22 -8.70 3.35 -14.17
C TYR A 22 -7.67 2.53 -14.96
N ARG A 23 -7.97 2.17 -16.21
CA ARG A 23 -7.03 1.44 -17.07
C ARG A 23 -5.72 2.20 -17.23
N SER A 24 -5.79 3.51 -17.53
CA SER A 24 -4.59 4.34 -17.70
C SER A 24 -3.74 4.40 -16.43
N LEU A 25 -4.37 4.49 -15.26
CA LEU A 25 -3.67 4.48 -13.97
C LEU A 25 -3.03 3.12 -13.68
N ILE A 26 -3.74 2.02 -13.94
CA ILE A 26 -3.23 0.65 -13.79
C ILE A 26 -2.02 0.44 -14.69
N GLU A 27 -2.11 0.77 -15.98
CA GLU A 27 -1.00 0.63 -16.93
C GLU A 27 0.24 1.42 -16.49
N LYS A 28 0.06 2.66 -16.03
CA LYS A 28 1.17 3.48 -15.51
C LYS A 28 1.83 2.85 -14.29
N ASP A 29 1.05 2.32 -13.38
CA ASP A 29 1.55 1.74 -12.13
C ASP A 29 2.19 0.37 -12.32
N VAL A 30 1.55 -0.53 -13.06
CA VAL A 30 2.06 -1.88 -13.33
C VAL A 30 3.42 -1.82 -14.03
N ASN A 31 3.61 -0.92 -15.00
CA ASN A 31 4.88 -0.79 -15.73
C ASN A 31 6.09 -0.44 -14.84
N ARG A 32 5.83 0.19 -13.68
CA ARG A 32 6.86 0.60 -12.69
C ARG A 32 6.88 -0.28 -11.44
N THR A 33 6.01 -1.29 -11.32
CA THR A 33 5.94 -2.17 -10.15
C THR A 33 7.13 -3.13 -10.11
N ASP A 34 7.91 -3.06 -9.03
CA ASP A 34 8.93 -4.03 -8.61
C ASP A 34 9.82 -4.61 -9.73
N ARG A 35 10.23 -3.80 -10.71
CA ARG A 35 11.03 -4.24 -11.88
C ARG A 35 12.41 -4.80 -11.54
N ASN A 36 12.87 -4.58 -10.30
CA ASN A 36 14.10 -5.17 -9.76
C ASN A 36 13.88 -6.58 -9.15
N ASN A 37 12.62 -7.02 -9.05
CA ASN A 37 12.27 -8.37 -8.60
C ASN A 37 12.20 -9.29 -9.83
N ARG A 38 12.85 -10.46 -9.75
CA ARG A 38 12.89 -11.47 -10.81
C ARG A 38 11.52 -11.89 -11.33
N PHE A 39 10.50 -11.85 -10.48
CA PHE A 39 9.13 -12.18 -10.87
C PHE A 39 8.56 -11.19 -11.90
N TYR A 40 8.95 -9.90 -11.84
CA TYR A 40 8.45 -8.81 -12.68
C TYR A 40 9.49 -8.22 -13.64
N GLU A 41 10.72 -8.74 -13.64
CA GLU A 41 11.79 -8.27 -14.52
C GLU A 41 11.59 -8.73 -15.97
N GLY A 42 12.21 -8.01 -16.91
CA GLY A 42 12.11 -8.33 -18.34
C GLY A 42 11.03 -7.56 -19.11
N ILE A 43 11.06 -7.72 -20.43
CA ILE A 43 10.09 -7.16 -21.38
C ILE A 43 8.95 -8.17 -21.54
N ASP A 44 7.70 -7.70 -21.67
CA ASP A 44 6.52 -8.54 -21.83
C ASP A 44 6.38 -9.64 -20.75
N ASN A 45 6.67 -9.26 -19.50
CA ASN A 45 6.67 -10.18 -18.36
C ASN A 45 5.23 -10.67 -18.04
N PRO A 46 5.01 -11.99 -17.91
CA PRO A 46 3.67 -12.55 -17.65
C PRO A 46 3.10 -12.16 -16.28
N GLY A 47 3.95 -11.94 -15.27
CA GLY A 47 3.54 -11.44 -13.96
C GLY A 47 2.98 -10.02 -14.02
N LEU A 48 3.55 -9.15 -14.86
CA LEU A 48 2.99 -7.81 -15.12
C LEU A 48 1.63 -7.89 -15.82
N ALA A 49 1.48 -8.82 -16.78
CA ALA A 49 0.18 -9.05 -17.43
C ALA A 49 -0.88 -9.55 -16.44
N LEU A 50 -0.50 -10.43 -15.50
CA LEU A 50 -1.38 -10.90 -14.42
C LEU A 50 -1.75 -9.76 -13.45
N LEU A 51 -0.79 -8.91 -13.05
CA LEU A 51 -1.08 -7.72 -12.24
C LEU A 51 -2.14 -6.84 -12.90
N HIS A 52 -1.95 -6.52 -14.17
CA HIS A 52 -2.91 -5.74 -14.93
C HIS A 52 -4.29 -6.40 -14.95
N ASP A 53 -4.36 -7.69 -15.30
CA ASP A 53 -5.61 -8.42 -15.44
C ASP A 53 -6.40 -8.52 -14.12
N ILE A 54 -5.71 -8.73 -13.00
CA ILE A 54 -6.33 -8.80 -11.67
C ILE A 54 -6.85 -7.42 -11.27
N LEU A 55 -6.07 -6.35 -11.44
CA LEU A 55 -6.49 -4.99 -11.08
C LEU A 55 -7.70 -4.52 -11.93
N MET A 56 -7.69 -4.80 -13.23
CA MET A 56 -8.84 -4.52 -14.10
C MET A 56 -10.07 -5.33 -13.69
N THR A 57 -9.87 -6.59 -13.25
CA THR A 57 -10.96 -7.42 -12.75
C THR A 57 -11.50 -6.89 -11.41
N TYR A 58 -10.63 -6.35 -10.55
CA TYR A 58 -11.03 -5.69 -9.31
C TYR A 58 -11.90 -4.46 -9.57
N CYS A 59 -11.58 -3.64 -10.58
CA CYS A 59 -12.45 -2.52 -10.96
C CYS A 59 -13.86 -2.96 -11.36
N MET A 60 -14.05 -4.18 -11.86
CA MET A 60 -15.40 -4.71 -12.15
C MET A 60 -16.08 -5.30 -10.92
N TYR A 61 -15.31 -5.71 -9.92
CA TYR A 61 -15.81 -6.20 -8.63
C TYR A 61 -16.32 -5.04 -7.77
N ASP A 62 -15.51 -3.99 -7.64
CA ASP A 62 -15.84 -2.74 -6.97
C ASP A 62 -15.55 -1.56 -7.92
N PHE A 63 -16.58 -1.16 -8.66
CA PHE A 63 -16.47 -0.08 -9.65
C PHE A 63 -16.56 1.32 -9.04
N ASP A 64 -17.08 1.43 -7.81
CA ASP A 64 -17.16 2.71 -7.10
C ASP A 64 -15.77 3.09 -6.59
N LEU A 65 -15.04 2.14 -5.99
CA LEU A 65 -13.64 2.34 -5.67
C LEU A 65 -12.75 2.32 -6.92
N GLY A 66 -12.90 1.29 -7.76
CA GLY A 66 -12.11 1.10 -8.97
C GLY A 66 -10.63 0.87 -8.70
N TYR A 67 -9.77 1.79 -9.16
CA TYR A 67 -8.32 1.73 -8.93
C TYR A 67 -7.81 3.04 -8.33
N VAL A 68 -7.07 2.91 -7.23
CA VAL A 68 -6.32 4.00 -6.59
C VAL A 68 -4.83 3.70 -6.67
N GLN A 69 -4.04 4.73 -6.96
CA GLN A 69 -2.59 4.62 -7.08
C GLN A 69 -1.98 3.99 -5.82
N GLY A 70 -1.16 2.95 -6.01
CA GLY A 70 -0.57 2.16 -4.93
C GLY A 70 -1.23 0.78 -4.71
N MET A 71 -2.41 0.53 -5.27
CA MET A 71 -3.03 -0.82 -5.22
C MET A 71 -2.18 -1.88 -5.93
N SER A 72 -1.43 -1.52 -6.99
CA SER A 72 -0.46 -2.42 -7.62
C SER A 72 0.68 -2.85 -6.68
N ASP A 73 1.14 -1.95 -5.81
CA ASP A 73 2.16 -2.24 -4.79
C ASP A 73 1.62 -3.21 -3.72
N LEU A 74 0.31 -3.15 -3.43
CA LEU A 74 -0.38 -4.06 -2.53
C LEU A 74 -0.57 -5.46 -3.13
N LEU A 75 -0.94 -5.53 -4.41
CA LEU A 75 -1.17 -6.80 -5.11
C LEU A 75 0.15 -7.54 -5.41
N SER A 76 1.25 -6.83 -5.67
CA SER A 76 2.52 -7.42 -6.07
C SER A 76 3.00 -8.57 -5.15
N PRO A 77 3.13 -8.39 -3.82
CA PRO A 77 3.54 -9.48 -2.95
C PRO A 77 2.54 -10.65 -2.89
N ILE A 78 1.24 -10.36 -3.00
CA ILE A 78 0.20 -11.40 -3.00
C ILE A 78 0.31 -12.26 -4.25
N LEU A 79 0.41 -11.65 -5.43
CA LEU A 79 0.56 -12.38 -6.68
C LEU A 79 1.86 -13.18 -6.73
N PHE A 80 2.95 -12.62 -6.19
CA PHE A 80 4.22 -13.33 -6.06
C PHE A 80 4.09 -14.62 -5.24
N VAL A 81 3.33 -14.60 -4.13
CA VAL A 81 3.16 -15.78 -3.27
C VAL A 81 2.16 -16.78 -3.85
N MET A 82 1.05 -16.29 -4.40
CA MET A 82 -0.03 -17.16 -4.86
C MET A 82 0.27 -17.83 -6.20
N GLU A 83 1.04 -17.16 -7.08
CA GLU A 83 1.40 -17.62 -8.44
C GLU A 83 0.20 -18.04 -9.33
N ASN A 84 -1.02 -17.75 -8.88
CA ASN A 84 -2.28 -18.09 -9.53
C ASN A 84 -3.17 -16.85 -9.57
N GLU A 85 -3.74 -16.57 -10.75
CA GLU A 85 -4.55 -15.36 -10.97
C GLU A 85 -5.79 -15.29 -10.06
N VAL A 86 -6.51 -16.40 -9.94
CA VAL A 86 -7.79 -16.45 -9.22
C VAL A 86 -7.56 -16.39 -7.70
N ASP A 87 -6.55 -17.11 -7.21
CA ASP A 87 -6.20 -17.11 -5.79
C ASP A 87 -5.66 -15.74 -5.37
N ALA A 88 -4.78 -15.14 -6.18
CA ALA A 88 -4.28 -13.79 -5.96
C ALA A 88 -5.41 -12.75 -5.97
N PHE A 89 -6.39 -12.89 -6.87
CA PHE A 89 -7.54 -12.00 -6.92
C PHE A 89 -8.36 -12.03 -5.62
N TRP A 90 -8.75 -13.22 -5.14
CA TRP A 90 -9.57 -13.31 -3.92
C TRP A 90 -8.82 -12.93 -2.64
N CYS A 91 -7.52 -13.23 -2.58
CA CYS A 91 -6.66 -12.75 -1.50
C CYS A 91 -6.56 -11.22 -1.52
N PHE A 92 -6.42 -10.62 -2.72
CA PHE A 92 -6.36 -9.17 -2.87
C PHE A 92 -7.67 -8.49 -2.50
N VAL A 93 -8.83 -9.04 -2.91
CA VAL A 93 -10.15 -8.55 -2.47
C VAL A 93 -10.24 -8.52 -0.94
N SER A 94 -9.92 -9.65 -0.30
CA SER A 94 -9.96 -9.76 1.16
C SER A 94 -9.00 -8.79 1.85
N PHE A 95 -7.85 -8.50 1.22
CA PHE A 95 -6.91 -7.52 1.74
C PHE A 95 -7.44 -6.09 1.60
N MET A 96 -8.07 -5.75 0.47
CA MET A 96 -8.65 -4.43 0.22
C MET A 96 -9.82 -4.11 1.17
N ASP A 97 -10.63 -5.11 1.55
CA ASP A 97 -11.71 -4.95 2.54
C ASP A 97 -11.21 -4.50 3.92
N GLN A 98 -9.93 -4.78 4.24
CA GLN A 98 -9.29 -4.35 5.49
C GLN A 98 -8.60 -2.98 5.39
N MET A 99 -8.52 -2.40 4.18
CA MET A 99 -7.80 -1.16 3.91
C MET A 99 -8.74 0.04 3.83
N ASN A 100 -8.23 1.23 4.17
CA ASN A 100 -9.01 2.47 4.19
C ASN A 100 -8.94 3.23 2.84
N PHE A 101 -9.36 2.60 1.73
CA PHE A 101 -9.30 3.22 0.39
C PHE A 101 -10.53 4.05 -0.01
N GLU A 102 -11.45 4.32 0.92
CA GLU A 102 -12.64 5.14 0.66
C GLU A 102 -12.31 6.52 0.06
N GLU A 103 -13.19 7.06 -0.81
CA GLU A 103 -12.99 8.34 -1.51
C GLU A 103 -12.64 9.51 -0.57
N GLN A 104 -13.20 9.54 0.64
CA GLN A 104 -12.97 10.60 1.61
C GLN A 104 -11.73 10.38 2.49
N MET A 105 -11.11 9.19 2.39
CA MET A 105 -9.92 8.79 3.14
C MET A 105 -10.06 9.02 4.66
N GLN A 106 -11.27 8.91 5.20
CA GLN A 106 -11.53 9.18 6.63
C GLN A 106 -10.77 8.19 7.51
N GLY A 107 -10.74 6.91 7.14
CA GLY A 107 -9.96 5.90 7.86
C GLY A 107 -8.45 6.24 7.91
N MET A 108 -7.89 6.78 6.84
CA MET A 108 -6.49 7.24 6.81
C MET A 108 -6.25 8.42 7.75
N LYS A 109 -7.14 9.41 7.75
CA LYS A 109 -7.05 10.56 8.69
C LYS A 109 -7.15 10.09 10.13
N THR A 110 -8.09 9.20 10.43
CA THR A 110 -8.24 8.60 11.76
C THR A 110 -6.97 7.88 12.20
N GLN A 111 -6.36 7.09 11.32
CA GLN A 111 -5.10 6.40 11.61
C GLN A 111 -3.94 7.36 11.87
N LEU A 112 -3.83 8.47 11.13
CA LEU A 112 -2.82 9.50 11.38
C LEU A 112 -3.03 10.20 12.74
N VAL A 113 -4.28 10.48 13.12
CA VAL A 113 -4.61 11.06 14.42
C VAL A 113 -4.29 10.09 15.56
N GLN A 114 -4.61 8.80 15.39
CA GLN A 114 -4.24 7.75 16.34
C GLN A 114 -2.72 7.62 16.46
N LEU A 115 -1.99 7.68 15.35
CA LEU A 115 -0.53 7.64 15.33
C LEU A 115 0.08 8.85 16.05
N SER A 116 -0.44 10.06 15.83
CA SER A 116 0.00 11.28 16.52
C SER A 116 -0.27 11.19 18.02
N SER A 117 -1.41 10.62 18.41
CA SER A 117 -1.75 10.38 19.83
C SER A 117 -0.81 9.37 20.50
N LEU A 118 -0.46 8.29 19.79
CA LEU A 118 0.52 7.30 20.27
C LEU A 118 1.92 7.92 20.39
N LEU A 119 2.35 8.70 19.39
CA LEU A 119 3.63 9.39 19.43
C LEU A 119 3.73 10.35 20.61
N ARG A 120 2.65 11.10 20.90
CA ARG A 120 2.58 11.99 22.06
C ARG A 120 2.75 11.23 23.39
N LEU A 121 2.24 10.02 23.48
CA LEU A 121 2.38 9.16 24.67
C LEU A 121 3.81 8.59 24.79
N LEU A 122 4.41 8.19 23.67
CA LEU A 122 5.71 7.53 23.62
C LEU A 122 6.88 8.53 23.78
N ASP A 123 6.80 9.69 23.11
CA ASP A 123 7.82 10.72 23.14
C ASP A 123 7.18 12.11 22.96
N LEU A 124 6.81 12.71 24.10
CA LEU A 124 6.19 14.03 24.14
C LEU A 124 7.13 15.13 23.61
N THR A 125 8.43 14.99 23.83
CA THR A 125 9.42 16.00 23.39
C THR A 125 9.48 16.05 21.87
N PHE A 126 9.57 14.87 21.24
CA PHE A 126 9.58 14.77 19.79
C PHE A 126 8.24 15.15 19.17
N TRP A 127 7.12 14.77 19.80
CA TRP A 127 5.79 15.21 19.36
C TRP A 127 5.66 16.75 19.37
N ASN A 128 6.08 17.41 20.46
CA ASN A 128 6.08 18.88 20.55
C ASN A 128 6.97 19.52 19.48
N TYR A 129 8.11 18.89 19.16
CA TYR A 129 8.95 19.34 18.06
C TYR A 129 8.18 19.30 16.73
N LEU A 130 7.50 18.19 16.40
CA LEU A 130 6.71 18.08 15.17
C LEU A 130 5.59 19.12 15.09
N GLU A 131 4.88 19.36 16.19
CA GLU A 131 3.88 20.42 16.27
C GLU A 131 4.50 21.80 15.99
N SER A 132 5.68 22.09 16.55
CA SER A 132 6.39 23.36 16.29
C SER A 132 6.82 23.57 14.84
N GLN A 133 6.90 22.49 14.06
CA GLN A 133 7.27 22.48 12.64
C GLN A 133 6.04 22.29 11.73
N ASP A 134 4.82 22.55 12.23
CA ASP A 134 3.55 22.33 11.50
C ASP A 134 3.40 20.90 10.92
N SER A 135 4.08 19.93 11.54
CA SER A 135 4.19 18.54 11.08
C SER A 135 3.41 17.56 11.97
N GLY A 136 2.57 18.07 12.86
CA GLY A 136 1.75 17.31 13.82
C GLY A 136 0.73 16.33 13.22
N PHE A 137 0.30 16.59 11.98
CA PHE A 137 -0.62 15.72 11.23
C PHE A 137 0.06 14.49 10.60
N LEU A 138 1.39 14.39 10.68
CA LEU A 138 2.16 13.22 10.23
C LEU A 138 1.92 12.82 8.76
N TYR A 139 1.69 13.78 7.85
CA TYR A 139 1.45 13.48 6.43
C TYR A 139 2.60 12.69 5.76
N PHE A 140 3.82 12.77 6.29
CA PHE A 140 4.94 11.96 5.82
C PHE A 140 4.76 10.45 6.12
N CYS A 141 3.93 10.07 7.11
CA CYS A 141 3.54 8.68 7.38
C CYS A 141 2.41 8.19 6.47
N PHE A 142 1.77 9.06 5.68
CA PHE A 142 0.62 8.70 4.85
C PHE A 142 0.93 7.54 3.91
N ARG A 143 2.08 7.60 3.22
CA ARG A 143 2.51 6.51 2.32
C ARG A 143 2.72 5.20 3.08
N TRP A 144 3.26 5.25 4.30
CA TRP A 144 3.52 4.04 5.07
C TRP A 144 2.24 3.30 5.41
N LEU A 145 1.20 4.04 5.80
CA LEU A 145 -0.10 3.47 6.13
C LEU A 145 -0.86 3.01 4.89
N LEU A 146 -0.84 3.82 3.81
CA LEU A 146 -1.61 3.55 2.59
C LEU A 146 -1.17 2.24 1.91
N ILE A 147 0.14 2.00 1.84
CA ILE A 147 0.70 0.81 1.18
C ILE A 147 1.42 -0.13 2.16
N ARG A 148 1.00 -0.11 3.43
CA ARG A 148 1.46 -1.02 4.51
C ARG A 148 2.98 -1.25 4.51
N PHE A 149 3.73 -0.15 4.53
CA PHE A 149 5.20 -0.09 4.57
C PHE A 149 5.94 -0.73 3.38
N LYS A 150 5.25 -1.10 2.29
CA LYS A 150 5.84 -1.77 1.11
C LYS A 150 7.07 -1.05 0.51
N ARG A 151 7.12 0.28 0.59
CA ARG A 151 8.22 1.09 0.05
C ARG A 151 9.38 1.32 1.02
N GLU A 152 9.22 0.95 2.29
CA GLU A 152 10.20 1.20 3.36
C GLU A 152 11.01 -0.07 3.73
N LEU A 153 10.62 -1.21 3.17
CA LEU A 153 11.12 -2.54 3.50
C LEU A 153 11.54 -3.30 2.24
N SER A 154 12.45 -4.26 2.40
CA SER A 154 12.79 -5.18 1.31
C SER A 154 11.59 -6.09 1.00
N PHE A 155 11.53 -6.63 -0.22
CA PHE A 155 10.41 -7.48 -0.63
C PHE A 155 10.16 -8.65 0.34
N GLN A 156 11.22 -9.30 0.81
CA GLN A 156 11.15 -10.41 1.77
C GLN A 156 10.76 -9.97 3.18
N ASP A 157 11.10 -8.75 3.59
CA ASP A 157 10.67 -8.21 4.88
C ASP A 157 9.20 -7.80 4.85
N VAL A 158 8.69 -7.35 3.70
CA VAL A 158 7.28 -7.03 3.52
C VAL A 158 6.42 -8.28 3.67
N LEU A 159 6.81 -9.39 3.04
CA LEU A 159 6.10 -10.66 3.17
C LEU A 159 5.96 -11.07 4.65
N ARG A 160 7.08 -11.07 5.39
CA ARG A 160 7.11 -11.38 6.82
C ARG A 160 6.29 -10.41 7.66
N LEU A 161 6.36 -9.12 7.35
CA LEU A 161 5.58 -8.11 8.06
C LEU A 161 4.08 -8.35 7.88
N TRP A 162 3.64 -8.60 6.66
CA TRP A 162 2.22 -8.80 6.35
C TRP A 162 1.67 -10.08 6.95
N GLU A 163 2.45 -11.18 6.94
CA GLU A 163 2.10 -12.41 7.67
C GLU A 163 1.80 -12.14 9.15
N VAL A 164 2.67 -11.40 9.83
CA VAL A 164 2.47 -11.04 11.25
C VAL A 164 1.26 -10.12 11.41
N MET A 165 1.12 -9.10 10.58
CA MET A 165 0.01 -8.15 10.66
C MET A 165 -1.35 -8.82 10.45
N TRP A 166 -1.45 -9.76 9.51
CA TRP A 166 -2.70 -10.48 9.23
C TRP A 166 -3.14 -11.43 10.34
N THR A 167 -2.28 -11.73 11.32
CA THR A 167 -2.71 -12.45 12.53
C THR A 167 -3.64 -11.63 13.42
N GLY A 168 -3.66 -10.30 13.26
CA GLY A 168 -4.40 -9.38 14.15
C GLY A 168 -3.84 -9.30 15.58
N LEU A 169 -2.64 -9.84 15.80
CA LEU A 169 -1.98 -9.85 17.10
C LEU A 169 -0.83 -8.83 17.17
N PRO A 170 -0.50 -8.31 18.36
CA PRO A 170 -1.20 -8.49 19.64
C PRO A 170 -2.46 -7.62 19.79
N CYS A 171 -2.73 -6.71 18.85
CA CYS A 171 -3.86 -5.78 18.90
C CYS A 171 -4.35 -5.42 17.49
N GLU A 172 -5.59 -4.96 17.39
CA GLU A 172 -6.30 -4.65 16.13
C GLU A 172 -5.52 -3.70 15.20
N ASN A 173 -4.91 -2.65 15.75
CA ASN A 173 -4.18 -1.64 14.96
C ASN A 173 -2.65 -1.77 15.11
N PHE A 174 -2.14 -3.00 15.06
CA PHE A 174 -0.71 -3.28 15.25
C PHE A 174 0.20 -2.49 14.28
N HIS A 175 -0.27 -2.20 13.07
CA HIS A 175 0.47 -1.38 12.09
C HIS A 175 0.79 0.04 12.57
N LEU A 176 0.03 0.61 13.49
CA LEU A 176 0.33 1.92 14.08
C LEU A 176 1.50 1.84 15.08
N LEU A 177 1.75 0.66 15.63
CA LEU A 177 2.87 0.38 16.53
C LEU A 177 4.14 -0.01 15.77
N ILE A 178 4.04 -0.32 14.47
CA ILE A 178 5.16 -0.62 13.59
C ILE A 178 5.84 0.71 13.21
N LEU A 179 6.52 1.30 14.19
CA LEU A 179 7.44 2.42 14.03
C LEU A 179 8.86 1.84 14.13
N ARG A 180 9.44 1.50 12.98
CA ARG A 180 10.68 0.72 12.86
C ARG A 180 11.88 1.40 13.54
N GLY A 181 12.54 0.72 14.48
CA GLY A 181 13.96 0.94 14.80
C GLY A 181 14.86 -0.05 14.06
N ARG A 182 16.12 0.30 13.82
CA ARG A 182 17.11 -0.55 13.14
C ARG A 182 17.38 -1.84 13.93
N SER A 183 16.71 -2.92 13.54
CA SER A 183 17.24 -4.30 13.38
C SER A 183 16.10 -5.29 13.65
N PHE A 184 15.72 -6.06 12.63
CA PHE A 184 14.82 -7.21 12.77
C PHE A 184 15.63 -8.41 13.30
N ASN A 185 16.34 -8.21 14.41
CA ASN A 185 17.00 -9.27 15.15
C ASN A 185 16.66 -9.10 16.64
N SER A 186 15.93 -10.10 17.11
CA SER A 186 15.73 -10.57 18.48
C SER A 186 14.97 -9.74 19.53
N ASP A 187 14.72 -8.43 19.43
CA ASP A 187 13.92 -7.78 20.49
C ASP A 187 12.91 -6.74 19.96
N LEU A 188 11.73 -6.77 20.58
CA LEU A 188 10.53 -5.99 20.25
C LEU A 188 10.81 -4.47 20.10
N ILE A 189 10.19 -3.90 19.05
CA ILE A 189 9.61 -2.56 18.91
C ILE A 189 10.42 -1.40 19.52
N CYS A 190 11.00 -0.52 18.67
CA CYS A 190 10.90 0.95 18.84
C CYS A 190 11.75 1.79 17.86
N LEU A 191 11.09 2.86 17.34
CA LEU A 191 11.60 4.19 16.94
C LEU A 191 12.24 4.40 15.55
N PHE A 192 11.44 4.86 14.58
CA PHE A 192 11.87 5.35 13.26
C PHE A 192 12.07 6.88 13.21
N PHE A 193 11.57 7.60 14.22
CA PHE A 193 11.42 9.04 14.11
C PHE A 193 12.74 9.84 14.16
N TYR A 194 13.76 9.34 14.85
CA TYR A 194 15.03 10.05 15.00
C TYR A 194 15.90 10.04 13.72
N ASP A 195 15.99 8.90 13.02
CA ASP A 195 16.88 8.74 11.85
C ASP A 195 16.31 9.41 10.57
N LEU A 196 14.97 9.51 10.44
CA LEU A 196 14.35 10.14 9.27
C LEU A 196 14.52 11.66 9.29
N PHE A 197 14.42 12.30 10.46
CA PHE A 197 14.63 13.74 10.59
C PHE A 197 16.10 14.14 10.58
N SER A 198 17.03 13.29 11.07
CA SER A 198 18.46 13.59 10.96
C SER A 198 18.98 13.53 9.52
N THR A 199 18.30 12.78 8.64
CA THR A 199 18.63 12.67 7.22
C THR A 199 17.88 13.69 6.36
N SER A 200 16.65 14.08 6.72
CA SER A 200 15.92 15.12 5.99
C SER A 200 16.42 16.55 6.27
N THR A 201 17.16 16.82 7.36
CA THR A 201 17.89 18.10 7.52
C THR A 201 19.08 18.27 6.57
N SER A 202 19.39 17.29 5.72
CA SER A 202 20.44 17.38 4.70
C SER A 202 19.92 17.58 3.27
N CYS A 203 18.60 17.55 3.04
CA CYS A 203 18.00 17.96 1.77
C CYS A 203 17.14 19.20 2.01
N ARG A 204 17.59 20.29 1.39
CA ARG A 204 17.02 21.64 1.39
C ARG A 204 15.54 21.69 1.05
#